data_AF-A0A9X3DE42-F1
#
_entry.id   AF-A0A9X3DE42-F1
#
_cell.length_a   1.000
_cell.length_b   1.000
_cell.length_c   1.000
_cell.angle_alpha   90.00
_cell.angle_beta   90.00
_cell.angle_gamma   90.00
#
_symmetry.space_group_name_H-M   'P 1'
#
loop_
_entity.id
_entity.type
_entity.pdbx_description
1 polymer ?
#
loop_
_entity_poly.entity_id
_entity_poly.type
_entity_poly.pdbx_seq_one_letter_code
_entity_poly.pdbx_strand_id
1 'polypeptide(L)'
;MKNLLYLLLFASQISFAQNIDFKKFEAQALKVAKTSKHADLIKSFIADNKETEQITQLDLIKDYVGFGIVINPKNNSTKLLPAKYTFDIKTRLSTVGVVDLDKPELTAKQLAYLSAYTKNPSALAKDEYFKAFKYHTFTNETKLEKGDDLILKDQNYTTYFTIKNNLIYAIGMSKTSDEFIFYKFDTKVIPNDDYLLIQMEKNRKVKWAEESKLRDVFPLYHDVRIDDIRTALYYLLREEPYKSDKKLMEYAQNMRQKLDRSNIRQLTTELDYFLDLKIDEKAWKYKSDEVLNLKHTSAHALADIYFGSASYKLAEKFFLRSLLDFKLFSAGGSNAQKDANRLIYDLSKVYEKLGKTDEMIGYLIPLLNGNGSIGSATELLNTYIEKNKTDKQSLKKQIDASFETLDNIRGDGTYTFIFNGKVIFFYSVFSKTESSFRKEVTETDFYKSL
;
A
#
# COMPACT_ATOMS: atom_id res chain seq x y z
N MET A 1 66.92 27.30 -3.12
CA MET A 1 66.25 26.02 -2.83
C MET A 1 66.61 25.48 -1.43
N LYS A 2 66.31 26.23 -0.36
CA LYS A 2 66.37 25.73 1.03
C LYS A 2 65.26 26.29 1.94
N ASN A 3 64.48 27.26 1.48
CA ASN A 3 63.38 27.86 2.25
C ASN A 3 61.98 27.43 1.81
N LEU A 4 61.86 26.46 0.88
CA LEU A 4 60.57 25.91 0.45
C LEU A 4 60.22 24.57 1.10
N LEU A 5 61.14 23.98 1.88
CA LEU A 5 60.91 22.70 2.59
C LEU A 5 60.31 22.87 3.98
N TYR A 6 60.32 24.09 4.55
CA TYR A 6 59.77 24.35 5.89
C TYR A 6 58.29 24.76 5.91
N LEU A 7 57.68 25.00 4.74
CA LEU A 7 56.24 25.25 4.60
C LEU A 7 55.42 23.97 4.30
N LEU A 8 56.10 22.84 4.11
CA LEU A 8 55.47 21.52 3.86
C LEU A 8 55.49 20.60 5.09
N LEU A 9 55.89 21.11 6.25
CA LEU A 9 55.90 20.38 7.54
C LEU A 9 54.88 20.89 8.56
N PHE A 10 53.92 21.72 8.15
CA PHE A 10 52.83 22.22 9.01
C PHE A 10 51.42 21.94 8.46
N ALA A 11 51.26 20.94 7.59
CA ALA A 11 49.96 20.56 7.03
C ALA A 11 49.71 19.05 7.07
N SER A 12 49.77 18.43 8.26
CA SER A 12 49.19 17.09 8.47
C SER A 12 49.02 16.71 9.93
N GLN A 13 48.59 17.63 10.79
CA GLN A 13 47.95 17.27 12.07
C GLN A 13 46.88 18.30 12.39
N ILE A 14 45.81 18.32 11.60
CA ILE A 14 44.55 18.85 12.10
C ILE A 14 43.62 17.65 12.30
N SER A 15 43.76 16.98 13.43
CA SER A 15 42.66 16.20 13.97
C SER A 15 41.60 17.20 14.42
N PHE A 16 40.69 17.57 13.52
CA PHE A 16 39.46 18.28 13.89
C PHE A 16 38.57 17.29 14.66
N ALA A 17 38.86 17.11 15.94
CA ALA A 17 37.91 16.53 16.87
C ALA A 17 36.94 17.66 17.28
N GLN A 18 35.77 17.64 16.65
CA GLN A 18 34.44 17.87 17.23
C GLN A 18 34.25 19.08 18.16
N ASN A 19 33.33 19.99 17.82
CA ASN A 19 32.80 21.01 18.74
C ASN A 19 31.87 20.42 19.83
N ILE A 20 31.79 19.10 19.93
CA ILE A 20 31.13 18.35 20.99
C ILE A 20 32.17 18.03 22.04
N ASP A 21 31.83 18.17 23.32
CA ASP A 21 32.66 17.69 24.43
C ASP A 21 32.66 16.14 24.49
N PHE A 22 33.27 15.49 23.49
CA PHE A 22 33.43 14.04 23.42
C PHE A 22 34.09 13.49 24.68
N LYS A 23 34.96 14.29 25.33
CA LYS A 23 35.60 13.93 26.60
C LYS A 23 34.59 13.68 27.71
N LYS A 24 33.50 14.45 27.78
CA LYS A 24 32.40 14.21 28.72
C LYS A 24 31.74 12.86 28.49
N PHE A 25 31.45 12.49 27.24
CA PHE A 25 30.82 11.22 26.89
C PHE A 25 31.76 10.04 27.08
N GLU A 26 33.03 10.20 26.72
CA GLU A 26 34.08 9.21 26.99
C GLU A 26 34.14 8.88 28.48
N ALA A 27 34.20 9.89 29.36
CA ALA A 27 34.25 9.66 30.80
C ALA A 27 33.01 8.93 31.33
N GLN A 28 31.81 9.32 30.89
CA GLN A 28 30.56 8.65 31.28
C GLN A 28 30.50 7.20 30.77
N ALA A 29 30.85 6.98 29.50
CA ALA A 29 30.84 5.67 28.89
C ALA A 29 31.87 4.71 29.54
N LEU A 30 33.07 5.20 29.83
CA LEU A 30 34.10 4.41 30.54
C LEU A 30 33.70 4.06 31.97
N LYS A 31 32.96 4.94 32.66
CA LYS A 31 32.39 4.64 33.99
C LYS A 31 31.40 3.49 33.90
N VAL A 32 30.44 3.56 32.98
CA VAL A 32 29.43 2.50 32.78
C VAL A 32 30.06 1.19 32.29
N ALA A 33 31.09 1.28 31.45
CA ALA A 33 31.80 0.11 30.92
C ALA A 33 32.43 -0.77 32.02
N LYS A 34 32.72 -0.24 33.21
CA LYS A 34 33.26 -1.03 34.34
C LYS A 34 32.32 -2.15 34.80
N THR A 35 31.02 -1.97 34.61
CA THR A 35 29.98 -2.92 35.05
C THR A 35 29.15 -3.48 33.88
N SER A 36 29.48 -3.11 32.64
CA SER A 36 28.75 -3.52 31.44
C SER A 36 29.30 -4.82 30.85
N LYS A 37 28.40 -5.72 30.44
CA LYS A 37 28.74 -6.89 29.60
C LYS A 37 29.23 -6.54 28.18
N HIS A 38 29.12 -5.27 27.79
CA HIS A 38 29.54 -4.75 26.48
C HIS A 38 30.77 -3.84 26.58
N ALA A 39 31.53 -3.93 27.68
CA ALA A 39 32.69 -3.07 27.95
C ALA A 39 33.68 -2.98 26.78
N ASP A 40 33.99 -4.11 26.14
CA ASP A 40 34.95 -4.17 25.05
C ASP A 40 34.47 -3.41 23.81
N LEU A 41 33.18 -3.50 23.48
CA LEU A 41 32.58 -2.76 22.37
C LEU A 41 32.57 -1.25 22.67
N ILE A 42 32.29 -0.85 23.91
CA ILE A 42 32.31 0.56 24.32
C ILE A 42 33.73 1.12 24.22
N LYS A 43 34.73 0.42 24.76
CA LYS A 43 36.14 0.84 24.70
C LYS A 43 36.64 0.90 23.25
N SER A 44 36.30 -0.10 22.44
CA SER A 44 36.62 -0.12 21.00
C SER A 44 35.99 1.07 20.27
N PHE A 45 34.72 1.37 20.53
CA PHE A 45 34.05 2.53 19.94
C PHE A 45 34.77 3.84 20.28
N ILE A 46 35.11 4.04 21.56
CA ILE A 46 35.81 5.26 22.01
C ILE A 46 37.18 5.38 21.35
N ALA A 47 37.94 4.29 21.29
CA ALA A 47 39.25 4.26 20.64
C ALA A 47 39.13 4.57 19.14
N ASP A 48 38.19 3.91 18.45
CA ASP A 48 37.94 4.12 17.02
C ASP A 48 37.55 5.58 16.74
N ASN A 49 36.68 6.17 17.57
CA ASN A 49 36.14 7.52 17.36
C ASN A 49 37.20 8.63 17.49
N LYS A 50 38.27 8.40 18.28
CA LYS A 50 39.38 9.36 18.40
C LYS A 50 40.18 9.56 17.11
N GLU A 51 40.11 8.58 16.21
CA GLU A 51 40.83 8.56 14.93
C GLU A 51 39.87 8.69 13.73
N THR A 52 38.69 9.30 13.96
CA THR A 52 37.70 9.53 12.88
C THR A 52 37.92 10.85 12.17
N GLU A 53 37.40 10.92 10.95
CA GLU A 53 37.35 12.09 10.08
C GLU A 53 35.92 12.65 10.05
N GLN A 54 35.80 13.90 9.59
CA GLN A 54 34.52 14.56 9.37
C GLN A 54 33.74 13.84 8.26
N ILE A 55 32.47 13.53 8.52
CA ILE A 55 31.60 12.91 7.53
C ILE A 55 31.02 13.96 6.56
N THR A 56 30.74 13.56 5.32
CA THR A 56 30.08 14.41 4.32
C THR A 56 28.63 13.96 4.06
N GLN A 57 27.86 14.78 3.34
CA GLN A 57 26.53 14.37 2.89
C GLN A 57 26.58 13.15 1.98
N LEU A 58 27.63 13.00 1.16
CA LEU A 58 27.81 11.87 0.23
C LEU A 58 27.93 10.54 0.97
N ASP A 59 28.50 10.55 2.17
CA ASP A 59 28.64 9.37 3.02
C ASP A 59 27.32 8.97 3.69
N LEU A 60 26.29 9.82 3.63
CA LEU A 60 25.01 9.64 4.29
C LEU A 60 23.82 9.63 3.31
N ILE A 61 24.09 9.48 2.01
CA ILE A 61 23.03 9.35 1.00
C ILE A 61 22.42 7.95 0.93
N LYS A 62 22.97 6.95 1.62
CA LYS A 62 22.47 5.55 1.57
C LYS A 62 21.89 5.09 2.89
N ASP A 63 21.11 4.01 2.83
CA ASP A 63 20.70 3.27 4.02
C ASP A 63 21.89 2.46 4.56
N TYR A 64 22.04 2.42 5.89
CA TYR A 64 23.07 1.62 6.56
C TYR A 64 22.46 0.85 7.73
N VAL A 65 22.94 -0.36 7.96
CA VAL A 65 22.59 -1.16 9.14
C VAL A 65 23.83 -1.44 9.98
N GLY A 66 23.61 -1.58 11.28
CA GLY A 66 24.66 -1.85 12.24
C GLY A 66 24.11 -2.09 13.63
N PHE A 67 24.84 -1.64 14.63
CA PHE A 67 24.41 -1.75 16.02
C PHE A 67 24.45 -0.40 16.73
N GLY A 68 23.63 -0.30 17.78
CA GLY A 68 23.63 0.78 18.74
C GLY A 68 23.90 0.24 20.14
N ILE A 69 24.75 0.93 20.91
CA ILE A 69 24.95 0.71 22.34
C ILE A 69 24.27 1.86 23.08
N VAL A 70 23.12 1.58 23.67
CA VAL A 70 22.39 2.52 24.51
C VAL A 70 23.05 2.51 25.88
N ILE A 71 23.43 3.69 26.38
CA ILE A 71 24.14 3.87 27.64
C ILE A 71 23.32 4.79 28.52
N ASN A 72 22.94 4.29 29.70
CA ASN A 72 22.28 5.09 30.73
C ASN A 72 23.22 5.25 31.94
N PRO A 73 23.87 6.42 32.09
CA PRO A 73 24.82 6.65 33.17
C PRO A 73 24.20 6.68 34.57
N LYS A 74 22.90 6.97 34.70
CA LYS A 74 22.23 7.12 36.00
C LYS A 74 22.14 5.78 36.75
N ASN A 75 21.87 4.70 36.02
CA ASN A 75 21.74 3.35 36.58
C ASN A 75 22.89 2.40 36.14
N ASN A 76 23.93 2.93 35.50
CA ASN A 76 25.05 2.17 34.93
C ASN A 76 24.61 0.99 34.04
N SER A 77 23.54 1.19 33.25
CA SER A 77 23.01 0.13 32.37
C SER A 77 23.39 0.35 30.91
N THR A 78 23.45 -0.75 30.16
CA THR A 78 23.73 -0.75 28.72
C THR A 78 22.88 -1.76 27.98
N LYS A 79 22.39 -1.40 26.78
CA LYS A 79 21.74 -2.34 25.86
C LYS A 79 22.42 -2.29 24.49
N LEU A 80 22.79 -3.44 23.94
CA LEU A 80 23.22 -3.59 22.55
C LEU A 80 22.02 -3.95 21.69
N LEU A 81 21.73 -3.16 20.66
CA LEU A 81 20.54 -3.29 19.81
C LEU A 81 20.90 -3.17 18.33
N PRO A 82 20.15 -3.81 17.40
CA PRO A 82 20.27 -3.51 15.98
C PRO A 82 19.95 -2.04 15.72
N ALA A 83 20.74 -1.41 14.86
CA ALA A 83 20.57 -0.01 14.49
C ALA A 83 20.50 0.16 12.98
N LYS A 84 19.79 1.19 12.55
CA LYS A 84 19.69 1.56 11.15
C LYS A 84 19.77 3.08 10.98
N TYR A 85 20.50 3.50 9.96
CA TYR A 85 20.40 4.82 9.35
C TYR A 85 19.65 4.69 8.01
N THR A 86 18.78 5.65 7.71
CA THR A 86 17.95 5.67 6.49
C THR A 86 18.00 7.05 5.86
N PHE A 87 18.02 7.08 4.52
CA PHE A 87 17.92 8.30 3.72
C PHE A 87 16.87 8.10 2.62
N ASP A 88 15.95 9.04 2.43
CA ASP A 88 14.97 9.02 1.34
C ASP A 88 15.40 10.00 0.23
N ILE A 89 15.60 9.49 -0.99
CA ILE A 89 16.06 10.31 -2.12
C ILE A 89 15.02 11.34 -2.55
N LYS A 90 13.74 10.97 -2.50
CA LYS A 90 12.63 11.78 -3.01
C LYS A 90 12.35 12.96 -2.07
N THR A 91 12.33 12.71 -0.76
CA THR A 91 12.02 13.73 0.24
C THR A 91 13.27 14.44 0.79
N ARG A 92 14.46 13.83 0.60
CA ARG A 92 15.73 14.27 1.20
C ARG A 92 15.69 14.29 2.74
N LEU A 93 14.88 13.42 3.33
CA LEU A 93 14.80 13.22 4.76
C LEU A 93 15.64 12.02 5.19
N SER A 94 16.00 11.98 6.46
CA SER A 94 16.88 10.97 7.04
C SER A 94 16.46 10.64 8.46
N THR A 95 16.85 9.46 8.93
CA THR A 95 16.74 9.15 10.35
C THR A 95 17.79 8.13 10.79
N VAL A 96 18.01 8.05 12.11
CA VAL A 96 18.88 7.06 12.73
C VAL A 96 18.23 6.56 14.00
N GLY A 97 18.32 5.26 14.26
CA GLY A 97 17.70 4.70 15.46
C GLY A 97 18.13 3.27 15.74
N VAL A 98 17.88 2.86 16.99
CA VAL A 98 17.90 1.46 17.42
C VAL A 98 16.50 0.88 17.32
N VAL A 99 16.39 -0.42 17.11
CA VAL A 99 15.09 -1.12 17.07
C VAL A 99 14.83 -1.84 18.39
N ASP A 100 13.56 -1.83 18.82
CA ASP A 100 13.07 -2.55 20.00
C ASP A 100 13.69 -2.09 21.34
N LEU A 101 13.99 -0.79 21.48
CA LEU A 101 14.52 -0.20 22.71
C LEU A 101 13.68 -0.52 23.96
N ASP A 102 12.36 -0.46 23.80
CA ASP A 102 11.37 -0.67 24.86
C ASP A 102 11.16 -2.15 25.20
N LYS A 103 11.69 -3.08 24.40
CA LYS A 103 11.56 -4.50 24.70
C LYS A 103 12.53 -4.93 25.80
N PRO A 104 12.11 -5.85 26.69
CA PRO A 104 12.97 -6.38 27.74
C PRO A 104 14.07 -7.27 27.17
N GLU A 105 13.76 -8.07 26.14
CA GLU A 105 14.68 -9.02 25.53
C GLU A 105 14.66 -8.95 24.00
N LEU A 106 15.81 -9.26 23.40
CA LEU A 106 15.95 -9.39 21.96
C LEU A 106 15.57 -10.80 21.50
N THR A 107 15.00 -10.88 20.31
CA THR A 107 14.73 -12.17 19.66
C THR A 107 16.03 -12.90 19.32
N ALA A 108 15.96 -14.24 19.19
CA ALA A 108 17.11 -15.05 18.78
C ALA A 108 17.69 -14.58 17.43
N LYS A 109 16.85 -14.13 16.50
CA LYS A 109 17.27 -13.59 15.20
C LYS A 109 18.05 -12.27 15.34
N GLN A 110 17.64 -11.38 16.24
CA GLN A 110 18.37 -10.14 16.54
C GLN A 110 19.72 -10.41 17.22
N LEU A 111 19.77 -11.38 18.15
CA LEU A 111 21.01 -11.79 18.79
C LEU A 111 22.00 -12.41 17.80
N ALA A 112 21.51 -13.23 16.86
CA ALA A 112 22.32 -13.79 15.78
C ALA A 112 22.89 -12.70 14.88
N TYR A 113 22.06 -11.73 14.47
CA TYR A 113 22.49 -10.56 13.70
C TYR A 113 23.61 -9.77 14.40
N LEU A 114 23.41 -9.43 15.69
CA LEU A 114 24.41 -8.67 16.46
C LEU A 114 25.72 -9.44 16.63
N SER A 115 25.65 -10.75 16.87
CA SER A 115 26.83 -11.62 16.97
C SER A 115 27.58 -11.69 15.65
N ALA A 116 26.88 -11.86 14.53
CA ALA A 116 27.47 -11.87 13.19
C ALA A 116 28.09 -10.51 12.85
N TYR A 117 27.40 -9.41 13.11
CA TYR A 117 27.89 -8.07 12.82
C TYR A 117 29.16 -7.74 13.62
N THR A 118 29.19 -8.05 14.91
CA THR A 118 30.34 -7.72 15.77
C THR A 118 31.58 -8.58 15.53
N LYS A 119 31.44 -9.76 14.90
CA LYS A 119 32.55 -10.71 14.66
C LYS A 119 32.98 -10.82 13.20
N ASN A 120 32.02 -10.89 12.28
CA ASN A 120 32.28 -11.05 10.86
C ASN A 120 31.13 -10.45 10.01
N PRO A 121 31.13 -9.12 9.77
CA PRO A 121 30.11 -8.45 8.98
C PRO A 121 29.87 -9.06 7.59
N SER A 122 30.89 -9.66 6.97
CA SER A 122 30.77 -10.28 5.64
C SER A 122 29.80 -11.48 5.61
N ALA A 123 29.52 -12.11 6.75
CA ALA A 123 28.58 -13.22 6.87
C ALA A 123 27.10 -12.77 6.89
N LEU A 124 26.83 -11.48 7.07
CA LEU A 124 25.48 -10.94 7.25
C LEU A 124 24.57 -11.08 6.03
N ALA A 125 25.13 -11.16 4.82
CA ALA A 125 24.34 -11.30 3.59
C ALA A 125 23.41 -12.53 3.60
N LYS A 126 23.77 -13.58 4.36
CA LYS A 126 22.98 -14.81 4.50
C LYS A 126 21.99 -14.77 5.68
N ASP A 127 22.10 -13.80 6.58
CA ASP A 127 21.28 -13.69 7.77
C ASP A 127 19.83 -13.29 7.44
N GLU A 128 18.86 -14.04 7.97
CA GLU A 128 17.44 -13.79 7.69
C GLU A 128 16.95 -12.48 8.29
N TYR A 129 17.46 -12.11 9.47
CA TYR A 129 17.08 -10.85 10.09
C TYR A 129 17.57 -9.68 9.25
N PHE A 130 18.82 -9.71 8.79
CA PHE A 130 19.39 -8.71 7.88
C PHE A 130 18.54 -8.50 6.61
N LYS A 131 18.12 -9.59 5.94
CA LYS A 131 17.32 -9.53 4.71
C LYS A 131 16.03 -8.74 4.89
N ALA A 132 15.39 -8.83 6.04
CA ALA A 132 14.20 -8.04 6.38
C ALA A 132 14.56 -6.66 6.92
N PHE A 133 15.57 -6.59 7.80
CA PHE A 133 15.95 -5.39 8.54
C PHE A 133 16.43 -4.26 7.65
N LYS A 134 17.08 -4.56 6.52
CA LYS A 134 17.47 -3.54 5.53
C LYS A 134 16.29 -2.70 5.00
N TYR A 135 15.07 -3.24 5.02
CA TYR A 135 13.83 -2.55 4.61
C TYR A 135 13.07 -1.89 5.78
N HIS A 136 13.62 -1.92 6.99
CA HIS A 136 13.02 -1.25 8.15
C HIS A 136 12.98 0.27 7.92
N THR A 137 11.89 0.90 8.34
CA THR A 137 11.67 2.35 8.22
C THR A 137 11.20 2.87 9.55
N PHE A 138 11.67 4.03 9.96
CA PHE A 138 11.17 4.71 11.15
C PHE A 138 10.07 5.69 10.75
N THR A 139 9.19 6.02 11.69
CA THR A 139 8.06 6.92 11.45
C THR A 139 8.46 8.39 11.36
N ASN A 140 9.55 8.77 12.04
CA ASN A 140 10.00 10.16 12.13
C ASN A 140 11.32 10.33 11.36
N GLU A 141 11.25 11.02 10.23
CA GLU A 141 12.42 11.41 9.43
C GLU A 141 12.57 12.94 9.44
N THR A 142 13.81 13.42 9.44
CA THR A 142 14.16 14.84 9.54
C THR A 142 15.24 15.20 8.53
N LYS A 143 15.41 16.49 8.22
CA LYS A 143 16.50 16.91 7.34
C LYS A 143 17.83 16.84 8.10
N LEU A 144 18.87 16.35 7.43
CA LEU A 144 20.24 16.55 7.89
C LEU A 144 20.55 18.05 7.91
N GLU A 145 20.90 18.57 9.07
CA GLU A 145 21.32 19.96 9.22
C GLU A 145 22.82 20.05 8.94
N LYS A 146 23.19 21.08 8.16
CA LYS A 146 24.58 21.37 7.79
C LYS A 146 25.01 22.65 8.50
N GLY A 147 25.87 22.50 9.50
CA GLY A 147 26.65 23.59 10.10
C GLY A 147 28.14 23.33 9.89
N ASP A 148 28.95 23.62 10.92
CA ASP A 148 30.33 23.13 11.00
C ASP A 148 30.37 21.59 11.05
N ASP A 149 29.32 20.98 11.59
CA ASP A 149 29.09 19.53 11.66
C ASP A 149 27.82 19.11 10.91
N LEU A 150 27.77 17.83 10.55
CA LEU A 150 26.60 17.19 9.94
C LEU A 150 25.80 16.48 11.03
N ILE A 151 24.61 17.02 11.30
CA ILE A 151 23.81 16.62 12.47
C ILE A 151 22.38 16.24 12.08
N LEU A 152 21.80 15.34 12.85
CA LEU A 152 20.41 14.93 12.72
C LEU A 152 19.69 15.19 14.04
N LYS A 153 18.61 15.96 13.98
CA LYS A 153 17.80 16.31 15.16
C LYS A 153 16.42 15.68 15.05
N ASP A 154 16.24 14.50 15.65
CA ASP A 154 14.93 13.88 15.77
C ASP A 154 14.17 14.37 17.03
N GLN A 155 13.03 13.78 17.36
CA GLN A 155 12.23 14.19 18.52
C GLN A 155 12.97 14.01 19.86
N ASN A 156 13.77 12.97 19.99
CA ASN A 156 14.36 12.51 21.24
C ASN A 156 15.87 12.77 21.34
N TYR A 157 16.57 12.77 20.20
CA TYR A 157 18.03 12.80 20.13
C TYR A 157 18.55 13.90 19.21
N THR A 158 19.75 14.38 19.54
CA THR A 158 20.63 15.07 18.58
C THR A 158 21.79 14.14 18.27
N THR A 159 21.93 13.77 17.01
CA THR A 159 22.92 12.77 16.57
C THR A 159 23.99 13.40 15.70
N TYR A 160 25.23 13.10 16.03
CA TYR A 160 26.43 13.58 15.35
C TYR A 160 27.16 12.40 14.71
N PHE A 161 27.72 12.61 13.52
CA PHE A 161 28.29 11.55 12.70
C PHE A 161 29.75 11.81 12.39
N THR A 162 30.54 10.75 12.35
CA THR A 162 31.93 10.73 11.90
C THR A 162 32.20 9.46 11.09
N ILE A 163 33.34 9.42 10.40
CA ILE A 163 33.69 8.29 9.54
C ILE A 163 35.16 7.88 9.73
N LYS A 164 35.44 6.58 9.60
CA LYS A 164 36.80 6.04 9.53
C LYS A 164 36.79 4.86 8.55
N ASN A 165 37.52 4.98 7.44
CA ASN A 165 37.49 4.01 6.35
C ASN A 165 36.04 3.77 5.84
N ASN A 166 35.55 2.53 5.92
CA ASN A 166 34.19 2.14 5.56
C ASN A 166 33.22 2.11 6.75
N LEU A 167 33.62 2.66 7.90
CA LEU A 167 32.83 2.60 9.13
C LEU A 167 32.33 4.00 9.50
N ILE A 168 31.01 4.13 9.64
CA ILE A 168 30.37 5.35 10.12
C ILE A 168 30.09 5.17 11.61
N TYR A 169 30.48 6.16 12.39
CA TYR A 169 30.23 6.24 13.82
C TYR A 169 29.24 7.37 14.07
N ALA A 170 28.34 7.19 15.02
CA ALA A 170 27.46 8.28 15.44
C ALA A 170 27.19 8.26 16.94
N ILE A 171 26.94 9.43 17.50
CA ILE A 171 26.60 9.61 18.92
C ILE A 171 25.27 10.35 19.00
N GLY A 172 24.22 9.64 19.41
CA GLY A 172 22.89 10.22 19.67
C GLY A 172 22.76 10.65 21.12
N MET A 173 22.58 11.94 21.36
CA MET A 173 22.43 12.53 22.70
C MET A 173 20.97 12.80 23.02
N SER A 174 20.47 12.25 24.13
CA SER A 174 19.10 12.52 24.57
C SER A 174 18.92 14.02 24.84
N LYS A 175 17.80 14.57 24.38
CA LYS A 175 17.42 15.97 24.63
C LYS A 175 16.89 16.21 26.04
N THR A 176 16.48 15.15 26.73
CA THR A 176 15.73 15.23 28.01
C THR A 176 16.39 14.45 29.15
N SER A 177 17.44 13.67 28.87
CA SER A 177 18.12 12.85 29.87
C SER A 177 19.63 12.77 29.62
N ASP A 178 20.36 12.14 30.54
CA ASP A 178 21.79 11.85 30.36
C ASP A 178 22.05 10.58 29.52
N GLU A 179 21.01 9.98 28.94
CA GLU A 179 21.14 8.82 28.06
C GLU A 179 21.76 9.22 26.72
N PHE A 180 22.62 8.35 26.20
CA PHE A 180 23.18 8.49 24.86
C PHE A 180 23.37 7.13 24.19
N ILE A 181 23.49 7.16 22.87
CA ILE A 181 23.60 5.97 22.03
C ILE A 181 24.84 6.08 21.15
N PHE A 182 25.69 5.06 21.19
CA PHE A 182 26.79 4.90 20.25
C PHE A 182 26.36 4.01 19.09
N TYR A 183 26.38 4.52 17.87
CA TYR A 183 26.03 3.81 16.65
C TYR A 183 27.26 3.50 15.82
N LYS A 184 27.39 2.25 15.36
CA LYS A 184 28.43 1.86 14.40
C LYS A 184 27.77 1.21 13.19
N PHE A 185 28.08 1.74 12.01
CA PHE A 185 27.60 1.25 10.73
C PHE A 185 28.77 0.92 9.80
N ASP A 186 28.56 0.00 8.88
CA ASP A 186 29.55 -0.42 7.88
C ASP A 186 28.93 -0.21 6.51
N THR A 187 29.55 0.65 5.72
CA THR A 187 29.07 1.06 4.41
C THR A 187 29.08 -0.08 3.38
N LYS A 188 29.72 -1.21 3.68
CA LYS A 188 29.81 -2.39 2.80
C LYS A 188 28.80 -3.49 3.14
N VAL A 189 28.07 -3.41 4.25
CA VAL A 189 27.15 -4.48 4.68
C VAL A 189 25.92 -4.56 3.77
N ILE A 190 25.37 -3.42 3.34
CA ILE A 190 24.29 -3.39 2.34
C ILE A 190 24.92 -3.32 0.95
N PRO A 191 24.67 -4.31 0.06
CA PRO A 191 25.12 -4.26 -1.32
C PRO A 191 24.62 -3.00 -2.03
N ASN A 192 25.43 -2.42 -2.92
CA ASN A 192 25.03 -1.21 -3.64
C ASN A 192 23.73 -1.39 -4.45
N ASP A 193 23.50 -2.56 -5.03
CA ASP A 193 22.30 -2.85 -5.83
C ASP A 193 21.02 -2.89 -4.99
N ASP A 194 21.12 -3.20 -3.70
CA ASP A 194 19.97 -3.24 -2.78
C ASP A 194 19.44 -1.83 -2.48
N TYR A 195 20.24 -0.79 -2.66
CA TYR A 195 19.85 0.57 -2.32
C TYR A 195 18.62 1.03 -3.12
N LEU A 196 18.60 0.77 -4.44
CA LEU A 196 17.43 1.11 -5.27
C LEU A 196 16.19 0.33 -4.84
N LEU A 197 16.35 -0.95 -4.48
CA LEU A 197 15.26 -1.79 -4.00
C LEU A 197 14.67 -1.27 -2.69
N ILE A 198 15.52 -0.80 -1.76
CA ILE A 198 15.07 -0.18 -0.51
C ILE A 198 14.25 1.09 -0.79
N GLN A 199 14.70 1.93 -1.74
CA GLN A 199 13.95 3.14 -2.12
C GLN A 199 12.62 2.81 -2.81
N MET A 200 12.59 1.79 -3.68
CA MET A 200 11.35 1.30 -4.30
C MET A 200 10.36 0.78 -3.24
N GLU A 201 10.85 0.07 -2.24
CA GLU A 201 10.04 -0.45 -1.14
C GLU A 201 9.45 0.68 -0.28
N LYS A 202 10.23 1.73 0.02
CA LYS A 202 9.73 2.94 0.71
C LYS A 202 8.58 3.58 -0.07
N ASN A 203 8.79 3.82 -1.37
CA ASN A 203 7.77 4.38 -2.25
C ASN A 203 6.52 3.49 -2.34
N ARG A 204 6.71 2.16 -2.41
CA ARG A 204 5.61 1.18 -2.42
C ARG A 204 4.79 1.28 -1.13
N LYS A 205 5.43 1.35 0.04
CA LYS A 205 4.73 1.48 1.33
C LYS A 205 3.92 2.78 1.43
N VAL A 206 4.49 3.90 1.00
CA VAL A 206 3.77 5.20 0.97
C VAL A 206 2.57 5.12 0.04
N LYS A 207 2.77 4.65 -1.19
CA LYS A 207 1.70 4.47 -2.17
C LYS A 207 0.62 3.53 -1.66
N TRP A 208 0.99 2.40 -1.06
CA TRP A 208 0.05 1.44 -0.49
C TRP A 208 -0.76 2.04 0.67
N ALA A 209 -0.13 2.84 1.54
CA ALA A 209 -0.82 3.52 2.63
C ALA A 209 -1.83 4.56 2.12
N GLU A 210 -1.48 5.31 1.08
CA GLU A 210 -2.40 6.23 0.39
C GLU A 210 -3.54 5.49 -0.29
N GLU A 211 -3.23 4.42 -1.05
CA GLU A 211 -4.22 3.57 -1.70
C GLU A 211 -5.14 2.89 -0.69
N SER A 212 -4.63 2.44 0.46
CA SER A 212 -5.43 1.79 1.50
C SER A 212 -6.46 2.76 2.08
N LYS A 213 -6.07 4.01 2.40
CA LYS A 213 -7.03 5.05 2.82
C LYS A 213 -8.10 5.30 1.77
N LEU A 214 -7.72 5.29 0.49
CA LEU A 214 -8.68 5.43 -0.60
C LEU A 214 -9.58 4.19 -0.77
N ARG A 215 -9.08 2.98 -0.49
CA ARG A 215 -9.90 1.76 -0.47
C ARG A 215 -10.94 1.80 0.64
N ASP A 216 -10.62 2.37 1.79
CA ASP A 216 -11.60 2.49 2.88
C ASP A 216 -12.77 3.43 2.50
N VAL A 217 -12.48 4.51 1.77
CA VAL A 217 -13.49 5.48 1.32
C VAL A 217 -14.23 5.02 0.06
N PHE A 218 -13.53 4.33 -0.85
CA PHE A 218 -14.05 3.82 -2.13
C PHE A 218 -13.79 2.31 -2.23
N PRO A 219 -14.50 1.49 -1.44
CA PRO A 219 -14.18 0.06 -1.27
C PRO A 219 -14.55 -0.81 -2.48
N LEU A 220 -15.30 -0.26 -3.44
CA LEU A 220 -15.81 -1.00 -4.59
C LEU A 220 -14.95 -0.80 -5.85
N TYR A 221 -13.96 0.07 -5.76
CA TYR A 221 -13.25 0.70 -6.87
C TYR A 221 -12.14 -0.18 -7.49
N HIS A 222 -12.10 -0.32 -8.84
CA HIS A 222 -11.15 -1.19 -9.55
C HIS A 222 -10.13 -0.45 -10.44
N ASP A 223 -8.87 -0.40 -9.99
CA ASP A 223 -7.83 0.47 -10.56
C ASP A 223 -7.40 0.16 -12.01
N VAL A 224 -7.72 -1.03 -12.56
CA VAL A 224 -7.19 -1.47 -13.86
C VAL A 224 -8.02 -0.99 -15.06
N ARG A 225 -9.35 -1.09 -14.98
CA ARG A 225 -10.24 -0.85 -16.14
C ARG A 225 -10.64 0.60 -16.34
N ILE A 226 -10.41 1.47 -15.37
CA ILE A 226 -10.85 2.86 -15.46
C ILE A 226 -10.02 3.63 -16.50
N ASP A 227 -8.74 3.30 -16.63
CA ASP A 227 -7.90 3.90 -17.67
C ASP A 227 -8.32 3.46 -19.09
N ASP A 228 -9.16 2.43 -19.23
CA ASP A 228 -9.78 2.06 -20.50
C ASP A 228 -10.68 3.18 -21.02
N ILE A 229 -11.24 4.04 -20.15
CA ILE A 229 -11.98 5.25 -20.56
C ILE A 229 -11.07 6.17 -21.37
N ARG A 230 -9.85 6.42 -20.88
CA ARG A 230 -8.87 7.26 -21.60
C ARG A 230 -8.47 6.64 -22.93
N THR A 231 -8.27 5.32 -22.95
CA THR A 231 -7.96 4.56 -24.17
C THR A 231 -9.12 4.61 -25.18
N ALA A 232 -10.36 4.46 -24.72
CA ALA A 232 -11.56 4.57 -25.55
C ALA A 232 -11.68 5.95 -26.19
N LEU A 233 -11.51 7.02 -25.40
CA LEU A 233 -11.55 8.39 -25.90
C LEU A 233 -10.46 8.66 -26.94
N TYR A 234 -9.26 8.12 -26.74
CA TYR A 234 -8.17 8.21 -27.72
C TYR A 234 -8.55 7.58 -29.06
N TYR A 235 -9.25 6.43 -29.06
CA TYR A 235 -9.69 5.80 -30.31
C TYR A 235 -10.88 6.49 -30.95
N LEU A 236 -11.88 6.91 -30.16
CA LEU A 236 -13.07 7.61 -30.67
C LEU A 236 -12.69 8.91 -31.38
N LEU A 237 -11.82 9.73 -30.78
CA LEU A 237 -11.43 11.04 -31.30
C LEU A 237 -10.63 11.01 -32.62
N ARG A 238 -10.34 9.83 -33.17
CA ARG A 238 -9.67 9.68 -34.46
C ARG A 238 -10.63 9.63 -35.65
N GLU A 239 -11.92 9.39 -35.40
CA GLU A 239 -12.92 9.10 -36.43
C GLU A 239 -14.11 10.06 -36.37
N GLU A 240 -14.73 10.35 -37.50
CA GLU A 240 -15.98 11.12 -37.55
C GLU A 240 -17.17 10.27 -37.06
N PRO A 241 -18.17 10.86 -36.38
CA PRO A 241 -18.32 12.30 -36.07
C PRO A 241 -17.58 12.76 -34.80
N TYR A 242 -16.98 11.85 -34.02
CA TYR A 242 -16.43 12.13 -32.69
C TYR A 242 -15.23 13.07 -32.72
N LYS A 243 -14.39 12.95 -33.76
CA LYS A 243 -13.24 13.83 -34.00
C LYS A 243 -13.65 15.31 -34.09
N SER A 244 -14.86 15.59 -34.57
CA SER A 244 -15.41 16.94 -34.71
C SER A 244 -16.31 17.36 -33.53
N ASP A 245 -16.54 16.49 -32.54
CA ASP A 245 -17.31 16.83 -31.34
C ASP A 245 -16.47 17.62 -30.34
N LYS A 246 -16.69 18.94 -30.29
CA LYS A 246 -15.97 19.86 -29.41
C LYS A 246 -16.12 19.53 -27.93
N LYS A 247 -17.29 19.05 -27.50
CA LYS A 247 -17.56 18.75 -26.09
C LYS A 247 -16.85 17.46 -25.68
N LEU A 248 -16.88 16.44 -26.53
CA LEU A 248 -16.10 15.23 -26.32
C LEU A 248 -14.59 15.52 -26.26
N MET A 249 -14.09 16.37 -27.16
CA MET A 249 -12.69 16.80 -27.15
C MET A 249 -12.31 17.49 -25.84
N GLU A 250 -13.13 18.43 -25.37
CA GLU A 250 -12.93 19.12 -24.08
C GLU A 250 -12.84 18.12 -22.93
N TYR A 251 -13.81 17.22 -22.82
CA TYR A 251 -13.86 16.24 -21.73
C TYR A 251 -12.69 15.25 -21.78
N ALA A 252 -12.25 14.85 -22.98
CA ALA A 252 -11.06 14.02 -23.12
C ALA A 252 -9.76 14.74 -22.72
N GLN A 253 -9.69 16.08 -22.83
CA GLN A 253 -8.51 16.82 -22.38
C GLN A 253 -8.35 16.80 -20.85
N ASN A 254 -9.44 16.65 -20.10
CA ASN A 254 -9.40 16.48 -18.64
C ASN A 254 -8.84 15.10 -18.23
N MET A 255 -8.71 14.17 -19.18
CA MET A 255 -8.27 12.78 -18.95
C MET A 255 -6.91 12.46 -19.58
N ARG A 256 -6.01 13.45 -19.68
CA ARG A 256 -4.67 13.25 -20.29
C ARG A 256 -3.75 12.36 -19.45
N GLN A 257 -3.92 12.35 -18.14
CA GLN A 257 -3.14 11.51 -17.23
C GLN A 257 -3.82 10.17 -17.05
N LYS A 258 -3.03 9.15 -16.67
CA LYS A 258 -3.57 7.83 -16.34
C LYS A 258 -4.67 7.97 -15.28
N LEU A 259 -5.84 7.40 -15.54
CA LEU A 259 -6.95 7.44 -14.61
C LEU A 259 -6.77 6.38 -13.52
N ASP A 260 -7.03 6.77 -12.28
CA ASP A 260 -6.97 5.92 -11.09
C ASP A 260 -7.97 6.41 -10.03
N ARG A 261 -8.05 5.71 -8.89
CA ARG A 261 -8.95 6.02 -7.76
C ARG A 261 -8.82 7.46 -7.24
N SER A 262 -7.70 8.12 -7.44
CA SER A 262 -7.45 9.46 -6.92
C SER A 262 -8.04 10.57 -7.77
N ASN A 263 -8.06 10.43 -9.11
CA ASN A 263 -8.40 11.52 -10.02
C ASN A 263 -9.80 11.39 -10.65
N ILE A 264 -10.23 10.18 -10.97
CA ILE A 264 -11.51 9.85 -11.62
C ILE A 264 -12.75 10.39 -10.91
N ARG A 265 -12.70 10.53 -9.58
CA ARG A 265 -13.81 11.05 -8.76
C ARG A 265 -14.17 12.50 -9.08
N GLN A 266 -13.28 13.23 -9.75
CA GLN A 266 -13.48 14.61 -10.15
C GLN A 266 -14.19 14.70 -11.52
N LEU A 267 -14.41 13.57 -12.19
CA LEU A 267 -14.85 13.50 -13.59
C LEU A 267 -16.32 13.05 -13.73
N THR A 268 -17.14 13.24 -12.69
CA THR A 268 -18.54 12.77 -12.71
C THR A 268 -19.36 13.36 -13.86
N THR A 269 -19.08 14.61 -14.25
CA THR A 269 -19.77 15.30 -15.35
C THR A 269 -19.40 14.69 -16.70
N GLU A 270 -18.12 14.40 -16.90
CA GLU A 270 -17.60 13.79 -18.12
C GLU A 270 -18.07 12.35 -18.26
N LEU A 271 -18.00 11.57 -17.17
CA LEU A 271 -18.47 10.19 -17.14
C LEU A 271 -19.97 10.09 -17.46
N ASP A 272 -20.80 10.98 -16.93
CA ASP A 272 -22.24 10.97 -17.19
C ASP A 272 -22.53 11.28 -18.67
N TYR A 273 -21.83 12.26 -19.24
CA TYR A 273 -21.94 12.57 -20.67
C TYR A 273 -21.57 11.38 -21.58
N PHE A 274 -20.57 10.58 -21.20
CA PHE A 274 -20.19 9.40 -22.00
C PHE A 274 -21.29 8.35 -22.10
N LEU A 275 -22.21 8.28 -21.14
CA LEU A 275 -23.34 7.35 -21.18
C LEU A 275 -24.34 7.68 -22.29
N ASP A 276 -24.43 8.95 -22.67
CA ASP A 276 -25.36 9.45 -23.67
C ASP A 276 -24.75 9.53 -25.08
N LEU A 277 -23.44 9.28 -25.22
CA LEU A 277 -22.77 9.22 -26.53
C LEU A 277 -23.42 8.17 -27.42
N LYS A 278 -23.77 8.55 -28.65
CA LYS A 278 -24.24 7.59 -29.66
C LYS A 278 -23.02 7.01 -30.37
N ILE A 279 -22.64 5.79 -30.00
CA ILE A 279 -21.51 5.09 -30.60
C ILE A 279 -22.02 4.20 -31.72
N ASP A 280 -21.81 4.59 -32.97
CA ASP A 280 -22.08 3.74 -34.14
C ASP A 280 -20.93 2.75 -34.36
N GLU A 281 -21.12 1.51 -33.92
CA GLU A 281 -20.15 0.42 -34.06
C GLU A 281 -19.83 0.04 -35.51
N LYS A 282 -20.67 0.44 -36.48
CA LYS A 282 -20.44 0.19 -37.91
C LYS A 282 -19.60 1.28 -38.57
N ALA A 283 -19.70 2.52 -38.07
CA ALA A 283 -18.89 3.65 -38.54
C ALA A 283 -17.43 3.54 -38.07
N TRP A 284 -17.16 2.70 -37.07
CA TRP A 284 -15.87 2.63 -36.44
C TRP A 284 -14.92 1.61 -37.09
N LYS A 285 -13.87 2.12 -37.75
CA LYS A 285 -12.88 1.32 -38.49
C LYS A 285 -12.00 0.44 -37.61
N TYR A 286 -11.75 0.83 -36.34
CA TYR A 286 -10.79 0.19 -35.45
C TYR A 286 -11.46 -0.37 -34.19
N LYS A 287 -12.28 -1.42 -34.33
CA LYS A 287 -12.98 -2.02 -33.18
C LYS A 287 -12.00 -2.41 -32.05
N SER A 288 -12.22 -1.86 -30.87
CA SER A 288 -11.50 -2.08 -29.61
C SER A 288 -12.53 -2.27 -28.50
N ASP A 289 -12.23 -3.17 -27.56
CA ASP A 289 -13.13 -3.50 -26.46
C ASP A 289 -13.35 -2.28 -25.55
N GLU A 290 -12.37 -1.37 -25.44
CA GLU A 290 -12.45 -0.19 -24.58
C GLU A 290 -13.56 0.77 -25.02
N VAL A 291 -13.73 1.02 -26.32
CA VAL A 291 -14.81 1.90 -26.81
C VAL A 291 -16.17 1.20 -26.72
N LEU A 292 -16.24 -0.09 -27.03
CA LEU A 292 -17.47 -0.88 -26.85
C LEU A 292 -17.92 -0.85 -25.38
N ASN A 293 -16.96 -0.80 -24.47
CA ASN A 293 -17.19 -0.75 -23.03
C ASN A 293 -17.17 0.67 -22.43
N LEU A 294 -17.06 1.74 -23.21
CA LEU A 294 -16.94 3.10 -22.66
C LEU A 294 -18.12 3.43 -21.73
N LYS A 295 -19.34 3.09 -22.15
CA LYS A 295 -20.54 3.31 -21.34
C LYS A 295 -20.58 2.43 -20.10
N HIS A 296 -20.17 1.17 -20.25
CA HIS A 296 -20.08 0.21 -19.16
C HIS A 296 -19.14 0.74 -18.07
N THR A 297 -17.88 1.01 -18.45
CA THR A 297 -16.83 1.45 -17.53
C THR A 297 -17.18 2.81 -16.91
N SER A 298 -17.80 3.72 -17.67
CA SER A 298 -18.25 5.01 -17.14
C SER A 298 -19.38 4.87 -16.12
N ALA A 299 -20.36 4.00 -16.38
CA ALA A 299 -21.45 3.75 -15.44
C ALA A 299 -20.96 3.07 -14.16
N HIS A 300 -20.08 2.07 -14.29
CA HIS A 300 -19.44 1.43 -13.14
C HIS A 300 -18.63 2.45 -12.31
N ALA A 301 -17.80 3.27 -12.95
CA ALA A 301 -17.01 4.28 -12.26
C ALA A 301 -17.91 5.30 -11.53
N LEU A 302 -19.00 5.75 -12.15
CA LEU A 302 -19.99 6.61 -11.48
C LEU A 302 -20.62 5.92 -10.26
N ALA A 303 -20.98 4.64 -10.40
CA ALA A 303 -21.56 3.88 -9.31
C ALA A 303 -20.62 3.81 -8.10
N ASP A 304 -19.33 3.55 -8.33
CA ASP A 304 -18.31 3.54 -7.30
C ASP A 304 -18.11 4.91 -6.64
N ILE A 305 -18.06 5.98 -7.44
CA ILE A 305 -17.94 7.36 -6.94
C ILE A 305 -19.14 7.71 -6.05
N TYR A 306 -20.35 7.38 -6.49
CA TYR A 306 -21.56 7.64 -5.72
C TYR A 306 -21.67 6.76 -4.47
N PHE A 307 -21.16 5.53 -4.50
CA PHE A 307 -21.10 4.70 -3.30
C PHE A 307 -20.15 5.32 -2.26
N GLY A 308 -18.93 5.70 -2.67
CA GLY A 308 -17.94 6.27 -1.76
C GLY A 308 -18.30 7.67 -1.23
N SER A 309 -19.14 8.42 -1.95
CA SER A 309 -19.73 9.68 -1.49
C SER A 309 -21.06 9.51 -0.74
N ALA A 310 -21.41 8.28 -0.34
CA ALA A 310 -22.64 7.92 0.37
C ALA A 310 -23.95 8.29 -0.37
N SER A 311 -23.88 8.50 -1.68
CA SER A 311 -25.03 8.76 -2.56
C SER A 311 -25.63 7.44 -3.08
N TYR A 312 -26.07 6.58 -2.16
CA TYR A 312 -26.40 5.18 -2.45
C TYR A 312 -27.51 4.97 -3.49
N LYS A 313 -28.49 5.88 -3.61
CA LYS A 313 -29.52 5.81 -4.67
C LYS A 313 -28.93 6.05 -6.07
N LEU A 314 -27.93 6.93 -6.18
CA LEU A 314 -27.23 7.14 -7.44
C LEU A 314 -26.31 5.95 -7.73
N ALA A 315 -25.65 5.39 -6.71
CA ALA A 315 -24.86 4.17 -6.85
C ALA A 315 -25.74 3.01 -7.39
N GLU A 316 -26.91 2.77 -6.78
CA GLU A 316 -27.91 1.79 -7.24
C GLU A 316 -28.24 2.01 -8.72
N LYS A 317 -28.63 3.24 -9.10
CA LYS A 317 -28.95 3.60 -10.48
C LYS A 317 -27.84 3.21 -11.45
N PHE A 318 -26.60 3.59 -11.17
CA PHE A 318 -25.50 3.40 -12.11
C PHE A 318 -24.98 1.96 -12.13
N PHE A 319 -24.98 1.24 -11.00
CA PHE A 319 -24.69 -0.20 -11.01
C PHE A 319 -25.73 -0.97 -11.83
N LEU A 320 -27.02 -0.65 -11.69
CA LEU A 320 -28.08 -1.27 -12.51
C LEU A 320 -27.91 -0.94 -13.99
N ARG A 321 -27.59 0.31 -14.35
CA ARG A 321 -27.29 0.67 -15.75
C ARG A 321 -26.09 -0.12 -16.29
N SER A 322 -25.03 -0.27 -15.50
CA SER A 322 -23.84 -1.05 -15.88
C SER A 322 -24.16 -2.54 -16.06
N LEU A 323 -25.08 -3.08 -15.26
CA LEU A 323 -25.50 -4.49 -15.32
C LEU A 323 -26.51 -4.76 -16.46
N LEU A 324 -27.39 -3.81 -16.76
CA LEU A 324 -28.55 -4.03 -17.62
C LEU A 324 -28.45 -3.33 -18.98
N ASP A 325 -28.10 -2.05 -18.97
CA ASP A 325 -28.19 -1.18 -20.16
C ASP A 325 -26.85 -1.12 -20.89
N PHE A 326 -25.75 -1.18 -20.15
CA PHE A 326 -24.37 -1.05 -20.63
C PHE A 326 -23.55 -2.25 -20.20
N LYS A 327 -24.01 -3.44 -20.57
CA LYS A 327 -23.31 -4.69 -20.23
C LYS A 327 -21.90 -4.72 -20.80
N LEU A 328 -21.02 -5.38 -20.07
CA LEU A 328 -19.64 -5.57 -20.51
C LEU A 328 -19.60 -6.42 -21.79
N PHE A 329 -19.06 -5.85 -22.85
CA PHE A 329 -18.61 -6.57 -24.02
C PHE A 329 -17.25 -7.21 -23.76
N SER A 330 -17.12 -8.52 -24.02
CA SER A 330 -15.86 -9.24 -23.90
C SER A 330 -15.85 -10.44 -24.84
N ALA A 331 -14.77 -10.61 -25.59
CA ALA A 331 -14.58 -11.79 -26.44
C ALA A 331 -14.63 -13.12 -25.66
N GLY A 332 -14.26 -13.10 -24.37
CA GLY A 332 -14.44 -14.23 -23.46
C GLY A 332 -15.67 -14.02 -22.56
N GLY A 333 -16.65 -14.92 -22.65
CA GLY A 333 -17.86 -14.87 -21.80
C GLY A 333 -17.57 -14.94 -20.29
N SER A 334 -16.46 -15.57 -19.90
CA SER A 334 -16.03 -15.65 -18.49
C SER A 334 -15.74 -14.29 -17.85
N ASN A 335 -15.28 -13.30 -18.60
CA ASN A 335 -15.02 -11.96 -18.07
C ASN A 335 -16.31 -11.16 -17.89
N ALA A 336 -17.25 -11.26 -18.84
CA ALA A 336 -18.58 -10.65 -18.71
C ALA A 336 -19.33 -11.22 -17.50
N GLN A 337 -19.25 -12.54 -17.28
CA GLN A 337 -19.82 -13.16 -16.09
C GLN A 337 -19.19 -12.65 -14.79
N LYS A 338 -17.85 -12.59 -14.72
CA LYS A 338 -17.13 -12.13 -13.52
C LYS A 338 -17.47 -10.69 -13.17
N ASP A 339 -17.54 -9.83 -14.18
CA ASP A 339 -17.92 -8.44 -14.01
C ASP A 339 -19.36 -8.30 -13.51
N ALA A 340 -20.32 -8.99 -14.13
CA ALA A 340 -21.70 -8.98 -13.67
C ALA A 340 -21.86 -9.52 -12.24
N ASN A 341 -21.18 -10.63 -11.91
CA ASN A 341 -21.17 -11.16 -10.55
C ASN A 341 -20.63 -10.13 -9.54
N ARG A 342 -19.63 -9.35 -9.94
CA ARG A 342 -19.09 -8.27 -9.12
C ARG A 342 -20.10 -7.14 -8.93
N LEU A 343 -20.74 -6.67 -10.01
CA LEU A 343 -21.80 -5.65 -9.95
C LEU A 343 -22.95 -6.08 -9.03
N ILE A 344 -23.36 -7.34 -9.12
CA ILE A 344 -24.40 -7.95 -8.26
C ILE A 344 -23.96 -7.96 -6.79
N TYR A 345 -22.72 -8.38 -6.51
CA TYR A 345 -22.16 -8.35 -5.17
C TYR A 345 -22.11 -6.92 -4.61
N ASP A 346 -21.72 -5.95 -5.42
CA ASP A 346 -21.63 -4.53 -5.03
C ASP A 346 -23.02 -3.89 -4.85
N LEU A 347 -24.01 -4.26 -5.68
CA LEU A 347 -25.42 -3.90 -5.48
C LEU A 347 -25.93 -4.39 -4.12
N SER A 348 -25.58 -5.60 -3.67
CA SER A 348 -25.98 -6.08 -2.34
C SER A 348 -25.51 -5.13 -1.22
N LYS A 349 -24.30 -4.56 -1.34
CA LYS A 349 -23.76 -3.59 -0.38
C LYS A 349 -24.43 -2.24 -0.47
N VAL A 350 -24.82 -1.81 -1.68
CA VAL A 350 -25.64 -0.61 -1.86
C VAL A 350 -26.97 -0.78 -1.14
N TYR A 351 -27.63 -1.93 -1.30
CA TYR A 351 -28.90 -2.22 -0.64
C TYR A 351 -28.78 -2.35 0.88
N GLU A 352 -27.68 -2.88 1.39
CA GLU A 352 -27.34 -2.84 2.81
C GLU A 352 -27.33 -1.39 3.32
N LYS A 353 -26.62 -0.49 2.62
CA LYS A 353 -26.54 0.94 3.00
C LYS A 353 -27.87 1.68 2.87
N LEU A 354 -28.76 1.20 2.00
CA LEU A 354 -30.13 1.71 1.87
C LEU A 354 -31.11 1.11 2.87
N GLY A 355 -30.72 0.12 3.68
CA GLY A 355 -31.60 -0.58 4.61
C GLY A 355 -32.63 -1.48 3.93
N LYS A 356 -32.37 -1.92 2.69
CA LYS A 356 -33.26 -2.78 1.89
C LYS A 356 -32.82 -4.25 2.02
N THR A 357 -33.24 -4.90 3.10
CA THR A 357 -32.79 -6.26 3.47
C THR A 357 -33.11 -7.33 2.42
N ASP A 358 -34.30 -7.27 1.81
CA ASP A 358 -34.73 -8.27 0.83
C ASP A 358 -33.88 -8.20 -0.44
N GLU A 359 -33.69 -7.01 -1.00
CA GLU A 359 -32.82 -6.79 -2.15
C GLU A 359 -31.37 -7.16 -1.84
N MET A 360 -30.87 -6.75 -0.67
CA MET A 360 -29.53 -7.08 -0.19
C MET A 360 -29.26 -8.60 -0.18
N ILE A 361 -30.20 -9.41 0.33
CA ILE A 361 -30.08 -10.88 0.32
C ILE A 361 -30.34 -11.43 -1.09
N GLY A 362 -31.37 -10.93 -1.76
CA GLY A 362 -31.81 -11.37 -3.09
C GLY A 362 -30.70 -11.31 -4.12
N TYR A 363 -29.94 -10.21 -4.18
CA TYR A 363 -28.81 -10.09 -5.10
C TYR A 363 -27.66 -11.07 -4.79
N LEU A 364 -27.53 -11.60 -3.57
CA LEU A 364 -26.49 -12.59 -3.28
C LEU A 364 -26.87 -14.02 -3.68
N ILE A 365 -28.16 -14.35 -3.78
CA ILE A 365 -28.61 -15.71 -4.13
C ILE A 365 -28.07 -16.17 -5.49
N PRO A 366 -28.15 -15.39 -6.58
CA PRO A 366 -27.58 -15.78 -7.86
C PRO A 366 -26.07 -16.04 -7.84
N LEU A 367 -25.33 -15.49 -6.87
CA LEU A 367 -23.87 -15.69 -6.78
C LEU A 367 -23.49 -17.05 -6.17
N LEU A 368 -24.44 -17.75 -5.55
CA LEU A 368 -24.29 -19.13 -5.11
C LEU A 368 -24.25 -20.11 -6.30
N ASN A 369 -24.65 -19.65 -7.48
CA ASN A 369 -24.61 -20.41 -8.71
C ASN A 369 -23.19 -20.43 -9.30
N GLY A 370 -22.42 -21.50 -8.99
CA GLY A 370 -21.36 -22.14 -9.81
C GLY A 370 -20.21 -21.32 -10.41
N ASN A 371 -20.26 -20.00 -10.46
CA ASN A 371 -19.54 -19.17 -11.43
C ASN A 371 -18.56 -18.21 -10.72
N GLY A 372 -17.86 -18.70 -9.70
CA GLY A 372 -16.68 -18.06 -9.13
C GLY A 372 -16.92 -17.03 -8.02
N SER A 373 -18.11 -16.98 -7.42
CA SER A 373 -18.40 -16.04 -6.31
C SER A 373 -19.12 -16.67 -5.11
N ILE A 374 -19.20 -18.01 -5.05
CA ILE A 374 -19.91 -18.75 -3.98
C ILE A 374 -19.34 -18.42 -2.61
N GLY A 375 -18.02 -18.44 -2.45
CA GLY A 375 -17.35 -18.18 -1.17
C GLY A 375 -17.67 -16.79 -0.62
N SER A 376 -17.45 -15.75 -1.44
CA SER A 376 -17.71 -14.36 -1.03
C SER A 376 -19.20 -14.07 -0.81
N ALA A 377 -20.08 -14.69 -1.60
CA ALA A 377 -21.53 -14.57 -1.40
C ALA A 377 -21.98 -15.26 -0.11
N THR A 378 -21.47 -16.47 0.18
CA THR A 378 -21.78 -17.23 1.40
C THR A 378 -21.35 -16.47 2.64
N GLU A 379 -20.13 -15.94 2.66
CA GLU A 379 -19.62 -15.14 3.79
C GLU A 379 -20.52 -13.93 4.06
N LEU A 380 -20.89 -13.19 3.02
CA LEU A 380 -21.70 -11.99 3.16
C LEU A 380 -23.16 -12.32 3.52
N LEU A 381 -23.74 -13.39 2.97
CA LEU A 381 -25.06 -13.89 3.35
C LEU A 381 -25.10 -14.26 4.83
N ASN A 382 -24.12 -15.03 5.32
CA ASN A 382 -24.03 -15.39 6.74
C ASN A 382 -23.91 -14.15 7.63
N THR A 383 -23.08 -13.19 7.24
CA THR A 383 -22.95 -11.90 7.93
C THR A 383 -24.28 -11.17 8.02
N TYR A 384 -25.04 -11.13 6.92
CA TYR A 384 -26.35 -10.48 6.88
C TYR A 384 -27.42 -11.22 7.68
N ILE A 385 -27.42 -12.55 7.68
CA ILE A 385 -28.33 -13.36 8.51
C ILE A 385 -28.09 -13.07 9.98
N GLU A 386 -26.82 -13.09 10.43
CA GLU A 386 -26.45 -12.81 11.81
C GLU A 386 -26.81 -11.38 12.21
N LYS A 387 -26.36 -10.40 11.42
CA LYS A 387 -26.58 -8.98 11.67
C LYS A 387 -28.06 -8.61 11.77
N ASN A 388 -28.90 -9.17 10.90
CA ASN A 388 -30.33 -8.85 10.85
C ASN A 388 -31.20 -9.83 11.66
N LYS A 389 -30.58 -10.82 12.34
CA LYS A 389 -31.29 -11.89 13.06
C LYS A 389 -32.34 -12.58 12.18
N THR A 390 -31.99 -12.83 10.92
CA THR A 390 -32.89 -13.44 9.94
C THR A 390 -33.18 -14.90 10.35
N ASP A 391 -34.45 -15.26 10.42
CA ASP A 391 -34.84 -16.66 10.67
C ASP A 391 -34.46 -17.54 9.48
N LYS A 392 -33.61 -18.55 9.74
CA LYS A 392 -33.07 -19.42 8.69
C LYS A 392 -34.15 -20.24 7.99
N GLN A 393 -35.13 -20.75 8.73
CA GLN A 393 -36.21 -21.55 8.15
C GLN A 393 -37.13 -20.73 7.23
N SER A 394 -37.45 -19.49 7.62
CA SER A 394 -38.18 -18.53 6.80
C SER A 394 -37.38 -18.14 5.55
N LEU A 395 -36.09 -17.84 5.71
CA LEU A 395 -35.21 -17.52 4.58
C LEU A 395 -35.17 -18.68 3.58
N LYS A 396 -35.03 -19.92 4.05
CA LYS A 396 -35.06 -21.10 3.20
C LYS A 396 -36.36 -21.17 2.38
N LYS A 397 -37.52 -20.98 3.03
CA LYS A 397 -38.83 -20.96 2.34
C LYS A 397 -38.92 -19.86 1.29
N GLN A 398 -38.39 -18.67 1.59
CA GLN A 398 -38.36 -17.55 0.65
C GLN A 398 -37.48 -17.84 -0.56
N ILE A 399 -36.30 -18.45 -0.35
CA ILE A 399 -35.43 -18.90 -1.44
C ILE A 399 -36.14 -19.96 -2.29
N ASP A 400 -36.79 -20.94 -1.65
CA ASP A 400 -37.49 -22.03 -2.33
C ASP A 400 -38.62 -21.52 -3.24
N ALA A 401 -39.40 -20.55 -2.76
CA ALA A 401 -40.46 -19.90 -3.52
C ALA A 401 -39.92 -19.04 -4.68
N SER A 402 -38.72 -18.48 -4.52
CA SER A 402 -38.12 -17.57 -5.51
C SER A 402 -37.70 -18.30 -6.80
N PHE A 403 -37.39 -19.60 -6.74
CA PHE A 403 -36.94 -20.36 -7.90
C PHE A 403 -37.99 -20.43 -9.02
N GLU A 404 -39.26 -20.59 -8.66
CA GLU A 404 -40.40 -20.72 -9.60
C GLU A 404 -40.66 -19.42 -10.39
N THR A 405 -40.03 -18.32 -9.98
CA THR A 405 -40.20 -17.01 -10.60
C THR A 405 -39.05 -16.64 -11.55
N LEU A 406 -38.13 -17.57 -11.82
CA LEU A 406 -37.01 -17.37 -12.72
C LEU A 406 -37.51 -17.11 -14.15
N ASP A 407 -37.06 -16.01 -14.75
CA ASP A 407 -37.39 -15.64 -16.13
C ASP A 407 -36.17 -15.04 -16.86
N ASN A 408 -36.16 -15.14 -18.19
CA ASN A 408 -35.16 -14.56 -19.09
C ASN A 408 -35.83 -13.53 -20.01
N ILE A 409 -36.33 -12.44 -19.41
CA ILE A 409 -37.16 -11.43 -20.08
C ILE A 409 -36.50 -10.87 -21.35
N ARG A 410 -35.16 -10.78 -21.39
CA ARG A 410 -34.43 -10.11 -22.47
C ARG A 410 -33.83 -11.06 -23.51
N GLY A 411 -33.79 -12.37 -23.25
CA GLY A 411 -33.18 -13.36 -24.15
C GLY A 411 -31.67 -13.18 -24.36
N ASP A 412 -31.01 -12.33 -23.58
CA ASP A 412 -29.64 -11.86 -23.78
C ASP A 412 -28.68 -12.29 -22.65
N GLY A 413 -29.08 -13.33 -21.92
CA GLY A 413 -28.40 -13.84 -20.72
C GLY A 413 -28.74 -13.08 -19.44
N THR A 414 -29.62 -12.07 -19.49
CA THR A 414 -30.14 -11.39 -18.29
C THR A 414 -31.34 -12.14 -17.75
N TYR A 415 -31.20 -12.66 -16.54
CA TYR A 415 -32.24 -13.33 -15.80
C TYR A 415 -32.82 -12.42 -14.73
N THR A 416 -34.07 -12.69 -14.39
CA THR A 416 -34.74 -12.12 -13.23
C THR A 416 -35.35 -13.22 -12.38
N PHE A 417 -35.48 -12.96 -11.09
CA PHE A 417 -36.34 -13.74 -10.20
C PHE A 417 -36.89 -12.83 -9.09
N ILE A 418 -37.97 -13.26 -8.43
CA ILE A 418 -38.66 -12.52 -7.39
C ILE A 418 -38.29 -13.11 -6.02
N PHE A 419 -37.56 -12.34 -5.22
CA PHE A 419 -37.22 -12.69 -3.84
C PHE A 419 -38.02 -11.80 -2.87
N ASN A 420 -38.90 -12.41 -2.08
CA ASN A 420 -39.78 -11.72 -1.13
C ASN A 420 -40.52 -10.50 -1.73
N GLY A 421 -41.04 -10.65 -2.96
CA GLY A 421 -41.74 -9.59 -3.69
C GLY A 421 -40.83 -8.55 -4.37
N LYS A 422 -39.49 -8.71 -4.29
CA LYS A 422 -38.51 -7.84 -4.96
C LYS A 422 -37.98 -8.49 -6.22
N VAL A 423 -37.92 -7.72 -7.30
CA VAL A 423 -37.35 -8.15 -8.58
C VAL A 423 -35.84 -8.04 -8.50
N ILE A 424 -35.15 -9.16 -8.70
CA ILE A 424 -33.68 -9.25 -8.67
C ILE A 424 -33.18 -9.60 -10.06
N PHE A 425 -32.21 -8.83 -10.55
CA PHE A 425 -31.58 -9.06 -11.84
C PHE A 425 -30.22 -9.72 -11.68
N PHE A 426 -29.91 -10.66 -12.55
CA PHE A 426 -28.56 -11.21 -12.67
C PHE A 426 -28.23 -11.59 -14.10
N TYR A 427 -26.95 -11.77 -14.39
CA TYR A 427 -26.47 -12.18 -15.70
C TYR A 427 -25.90 -13.60 -15.61
N SER A 428 -26.17 -14.41 -16.64
CA SER A 428 -25.55 -15.71 -16.81
C SER A 428 -25.21 -15.93 -18.28
N VAL A 429 -23.95 -16.28 -18.56
CA VAL A 429 -23.53 -16.75 -19.90
C VAL A 429 -24.08 -18.14 -20.24
N PHE A 430 -24.46 -18.91 -19.22
CA PHE A 430 -25.11 -20.20 -19.39
C PHE A 430 -26.63 -20.05 -19.34
N SER A 431 -27.33 -20.77 -20.20
CA SER A 431 -28.78 -20.84 -20.10
C SER A 431 -29.20 -21.41 -18.75
N LYS A 432 -30.03 -20.68 -18.01
CA LYS A 432 -30.61 -21.11 -16.74
C LYS A 432 -32.08 -21.49 -16.94
N THR A 433 -32.41 -22.70 -16.49
CA THR A 433 -33.79 -23.14 -16.26
C THR A 433 -34.04 -23.08 -14.77
N GLU A 434 -35.32 -23.10 -14.36
CA GLU A 434 -35.67 -23.20 -12.95
C GLU A 434 -34.92 -24.37 -12.29
N SER A 435 -34.96 -25.54 -12.93
CA SER A 435 -34.33 -26.77 -12.42
C SER A 435 -32.81 -26.63 -12.25
N SER A 436 -32.11 -26.06 -13.24
CA SER A 436 -30.66 -25.89 -13.13
C SER A 436 -30.28 -24.85 -12.07
N PHE A 437 -30.99 -23.72 -12.02
CA PHE A 437 -30.75 -22.68 -11.03
C PHE A 437 -31.01 -23.17 -9.61
N ARG A 438 -32.16 -23.85 -9.39
CA ARG A 438 -32.50 -24.48 -8.11
C ARG A 438 -31.43 -25.47 -7.68
N LYS A 439 -31.01 -26.37 -8.58
CA LYS A 439 -29.98 -27.37 -8.27
C LYS A 439 -28.68 -26.71 -7.81
N GLU A 440 -28.18 -25.74 -8.57
CA GLU A 440 -26.90 -25.09 -8.29
C GLU A 440 -26.89 -24.36 -6.94
N VAL A 441 -27.99 -23.69 -6.58
CA VAL A 441 -28.12 -23.01 -5.27
C VAL A 441 -28.27 -24.03 -4.14
N THR A 442 -29.11 -25.05 -4.31
CA THR A 442 -29.43 -26.03 -3.26
C THR A 442 -28.28 -26.99 -2.94
N GLU A 443 -27.35 -27.18 -3.87
CA GLU A 443 -26.14 -27.98 -3.65
C GLU A 443 -25.08 -27.27 -2.79
N THR A 444 -25.20 -25.95 -2.56
CA THR A 444 -24.24 -25.19 -1.75
C THR A 444 -24.35 -25.49 -0.26
N ASP A 445 -23.21 -25.43 0.44
CA ASP A 445 -23.17 -25.61 1.91
C ASP A 445 -23.95 -24.52 2.64
N PHE A 446 -23.98 -23.31 2.07
CA PHE A 446 -24.82 -22.23 2.59
C PHE A 446 -26.28 -22.65 2.68
N TYR A 447 -26.88 -23.10 1.56
CA TYR A 447 -28.29 -23.47 1.53
C TYR A 447 -28.58 -24.66 2.44
N LYS A 448 -27.68 -25.66 2.49
CA LYS A 448 -27.80 -26.82 3.41
C LYS A 448 -27.74 -26.44 4.89
N SER A 449 -27.22 -25.25 5.21
CA SER A 449 -27.10 -24.73 6.59
C SER A 449 -28.27 -23.85 7.05
N LEU A 450 -29.23 -23.58 6.15
CA LEU A 450 -30.50 -22.91 6.44
C LEU A 450 -31.52 -23.91 6.98
#